data_AF-A0A935FI67-F1
#
_entry.id   AF-A0A935FI67-F1
#
_cell.length_a   1.000
_cell.length_b   1.000
_cell.length_c   1.000
_cell.angle_alpha   90.00
_cell.angle_beta   90.00
_cell.angle_gamma   90.00
#
_symmetry.space_group_name_H-M   'P 1'
#
loop_
_entity.id
_entity.type
_entity.pdbx_description
1 polymer ?
#
loop_
_entity_poly.entity_id
_entity_poly.type
_entity_poly.pdbx_seq_one_letter_code
_entity_poly.pdbx_strand_id
1 'polypeptide(L)'
;MVPTASSFPQQPDYAGGSLVNLMQSLVLGRGGTAVEPYVPTPLLPAAEVQAARHVVLIVLDGLGSHYLAQHGAQGPLARHLRGQLTTVFPSTTAATITTLVTATAPQQHAVTGWFMYLRELGTVAAILPFKPRWGSEPFDKSGVAAEGLIAAPPLFPRLTVSSYFLVPQPLVDSAFSRAAARGAQRVGYQGMGGCCQTVSGLIGASGANRCFIYVYWPEFDALSHKHGNGSAQVLAQFRDIERTFGQLLSDCAAAAPWSWPSPITASSTPAWPRPCSSPTIPPSRRRWCCRSAASHAPPTATCGPTGPETSSTTCRRSSLRSAS
;
A
#
# COMPACT_ATOMS: atom_id res chain seq x y z
N MET A 1 16.72 14.06 -8.32
CA MET A 1 17.00 13.12 -9.42
C MET A 1 15.67 12.53 -9.85
N VAL A 2 15.26 12.74 -11.10
CA VAL A 2 14.13 11.99 -11.69
C VAL A 2 14.62 10.56 -11.92
N PRO A 3 13.93 9.51 -11.46
CA PRO A 3 14.35 8.15 -11.73
C PRO A 3 14.41 7.94 -13.25
N THR A 4 15.58 7.55 -13.75
CA THR A 4 15.71 7.03 -15.12
C THR A 4 14.77 5.84 -15.27
N ALA A 5 14.02 5.81 -16.37
CA ALA A 5 13.03 4.78 -16.67
C ALA A 5 13.57 3.38 -16.36
N SER A 6 13.13 2.80 -15.24
CA SER A 6 13.32 1.38 -14.98
C SER A 6 12.51 0.64 -16.02
N SER A 7 13.14 -0.32 -16.68
CA SER A 7 12.51 -1.17 -17.69
C SER A 7 11.23 -1.76 -17.11
N PHE A 8 10.09 -1.47 -17.73
CA PHE A 8 8.84 -2.13 -17.39
C PHE A 8 8.94 -3.63 -17.72
N PRO A 9 8.40 -4.52 -16.87
CA PRO A 9 7.80 -4.22 -15.56
C PRO A 9 8.86 -4.00 -14.46
N GLN A 10 8.66 -2.95 -13.65
CA GLN A 10 9.46 -2.74 -12.44
C GLN A 10 9.21 -3.88 -11.45
N GLN A 11 10.26 -4.59 -11.05
CA GLN A 11 10.18 -5.66 -10.06
C GLN A 11 10.08 -5.07 -8.64
N PRO A 12 9.35 -5.73 -7.71
CA PRO A 12 9.40 -5.39 -6.29
C PRO A 12 10.82 -5.52 -5.72
N ASP A 13 11.28 -4.50 -5.00
CA ASP A 13 12.54 -4.53 -4.28
C ASP A 13 12.35 -5.09 -2.86
N TYR A 14 12.35 -6.41 -2.73
CA TYR A 14 12.26 -7.07 -1.42
C TYR A 14 13.55 -6.98 -0.59
N ALA A 15 14.64 -6.39 -1.12
CA ALA A 15 15.93 -6.26 -0.44
C ALA A 15 16.05 -4.99 0.43
N GLY A 16 14.95 -4.24 0.60
CA GLY A 16 14.91 -3.05 1.46
C GLY A 16 14.01 -1.94 0.92
N GLY A 17 13.65 -1.99 -0.37
CA GLY A 17 12.91 -0.96 -1.07
C GLY A 17 11.41 -1.20 -1.23
N SER A 18 10.80 -2.19 -0.56
CA SER A 18 9.37 -2.50 -0.71
C SER A 18 8.52 -2.24 0.54
N LEU A 19 7.20 -2.30 0.38
CA LEU A 19 6.23 -2.29 1.48
C LEU A 19 6.47 -3.41 2.51
N VAL A 20 6.97 -4.57 2.09
CA VAL A 20 7.30 -5.66 3.03
C VAL A 20 8.42 -5.21 3.98
N ASN A 21 9.42 -4.49 3.46
CA ASN A 21 10.55 -3.98 4.24
C ASN A 21 10.14 -2.85 5.18
N LEU A 22 9.19 -1.99 4.77
CA LEU A 22 8.55 -1.03 5.68
C LEU A 22 7.91 -1.74 6.86
N MET A 23 7.17 -2.83 6.61
CA MET A 23 6.56 -3.58 7.70
C MET A 23 7.59 -4.21 8.63
N GLN A 24 8.77 -4.62 8.14
CA GLN A 24 9.84 -5.09 9.03
C GLN A 24 10.35 -3.99 9.97
N SER A 25 10.55 -2.77 9.46
CA SER A 25 10.91 -1.62 10.31
C SER A 25 9.85 -1.33 11.37
N LEU A 26 8.56 -1.42 10.99
CA LEU A 26 7.45 -1.20 11.90
C LEU A 26 7.35 -2.29 12.98
N VAL A 27 7.48 -3.56 12.59
CA VAL A 27 7.44 -4.70 13.51
C VAL A 27 8.57 -4.62 14.53
N LEU A 28 9.82 -4.45 14.09
CA LEU A 28 10.97 -4.30 14.98
C LEU A 28 10.84 -3.07 15.88
N GLY A 29 10.46 -1.93 15.31
CA GLY A 29 10.28 -0.69 16.06
C GLY A 29 9.13 -0.74 17.07
N ARG A 30 8.22 -1.71 16.96
CA ARG A 30 7.12 -1.96 17.90
C ARG A 30 7.37 -3.19 18.79
N GLY A 31 8.64 -3.58 18.92
CA GLY A 31 9.10 -4.62 19.86
C GLY A 31 8.88 -6.06 19.39
N GLY A 32 8.38 -6.25 18.17
CA GLY A 32 8.24 -7.57 17.58
C GLY A 32 9.53 -8.06 16.94
N THR A 33 9.49 -9.28 16.43
CA THR A 33 10.60 -9.91 15.69
C THR A 33 10.37 -9.77 14.19
N ALA A 34 11.41 -9.41 13.45
CA ALA A 34 11.37 -9.38 11.99
C ALA A 34 11.00 -10.75 11.41
N VAL A 35 10.38 -10.73 10.23
CA VAL A 35 9.95 -11.91 9.50
C VAL A 35 10.96 -12.20 8.41
N GLU A 36 11.74 -13.26 8.61
CA GLU A 36 12.65 -13.77 7.59
C GLU A 36 11.91 -14.07 6.27
N PRO A 37 12.54 -13.84 5.10
CA PRO A 37 13.92 -13.37 4.88
C PRO A 37 14.04 -11.84 4.72
N TYR A 38 13.04 -11.07 5.17
CA TYR A 38 12.94 -9.66 4.82
C TYR A 38 13.70 -8.76 5.81
N VAL A 39 14.45 -7.81 5.26
CA VAL A 39 15.16 -6.80 6.05
C VAL A 39 14.32 -5.52 6.24
N PRO A 40 14.56 -4.74 7.32
CA PRO A 40 13.98 -3.40 7.49
C PRO A 40 14.35 -2.45 6.35
N THR A 41 13.43 -1.53 6.02
CA THR A 41 13.73 -0.49 5.03
C THR A 41 14.67 0.57 5.61
N PRO A 42 15.68 1.05 4.87
CA PRO A 42 16.52 2.16 5.31
C PRO A 42 15.77 3.50 5.34
N LEU A 43 14.63 3.64 4.62
CA LEU A 43 13.85 4.88 4.57
C LEU A 43 13.19 5.25 5.91
N LEU A 44 12.95 4.25 6.76
CA LEU A 44 12.37 4.41 8.08
C LEU A 44 13.05 3.40 9.03
N PRO A 45 14.16 3.77 9.67
CA PRO A 45 14.87 2.88 10.58
C PRO A 45 14.00 2.44 11.77
N ALA A 46 14.10 1.17 12.17
CA ALA A 46 13.33 0.62 13.30
C ALA A 46 13.55 1.39 14.62
N ALA A 47 14.76 1.92 14.85
CA ALA A 47 15.08 2.73 16.03
C ALA A 47 14.26 4.04 16.09
N GLU A 48 14.04 4.68 14.94
CA GLU A 48 13.18 5.87 14.86
C GLU A 48 11.73 5.51 15.16
N VAL A 49 11.25 4.41 14.57
CA VAL A 49 9.93 3.87 14.89
C VAL A 49 9.86 3.61 16.39
N GLN A 50 10.87 3.00 17.02
CA GLN A 50 10.91 2.67 18.45
C GLN A 50 10.78 3.89 19.36
N ALA A 51 11.43 5.00 19.00
CA ALA A 51 11.37 6.25 19.76
C ALA A 51 9.97 6.89 19.74
N ALA A 52 9.16 6.64 18.71
CA ALA A 52 7.81 7.18 18.63
C ALA A 52 6.88 6.50 19.66
N ARG A 53 6.14 7.32 20.42
CA ARG A 53 5.11 6.79 21.34
C ARG A 53 3.97 6.15 20.56
N HIS A 54 3.39 6.91 19.64
CA HIS A 54 2.30 6.47 18.78
C HIS A 54 2.80 6.35 17.36
N VAL A 55 2.47 5.25 16.69
CA VAL A 55 2.80 5.04 15.28
C VAL A 55 1.50 4.81 14.53
N VAL A 56 1.22 5.66 13.55
CA VAL A 56 0.03 5.55 12.69
C VAL A 56 0.49 5.24 11.27
N LEU A 57 0.09 4.07 10.76
CA LEU A 57 0.28 3.69 9.36
C LEU A 57 -1.02 3.96 8.61
N ILE A 58 -1.03 4.96 7.72
CA ILE A 58 -2.19 5.29 6.88
C ILE A 58 -1.95 4.74 5.48
N VAL A 59 -2.82 3.83 5.05
CA VAL A 59 -2.81 3.21 3.73
C VAL A 59 -3.88 3.89 2.88
N LEU A 60 -3.45 4.73 1.95
CA LEU A 60 -4.30 5.38 0.96
C LEU A 60 -4.36 4.50 -0.29
N ASP A 61 -5.42 3.71 -0.45
CA ASP A 61 -5.48 2.72 -1.53
C ASP A 61 -5.47 3.42 -2.90
N GLY A 62 -4.75 2.83 -3.86
CA GLY A 62 -4.61 3.36 -5.22
C GLY A 62 -3.77 4.64 -5.38
N LEU A 63 -3.31 5.28 -4.29
CA LEU A 63 -2.51 6.51 -4.38
C LEU A 63 -1.03 6.21 -4.66
N GLY A 64 -0.66 6.26 -5.94
CA GLY A 64 0.72 6.06 -6.40
C GLY A 64 1.60 7.31 -6.35
N SER A 65 2.93 7.10 -6.31
CA SER A 65 3.93 8.18 -6.25
C SER A 65 3.88 9.13 -7.45
N HIS A 66 3.55 8.62 -8.65
CA HIS A 66 3.40 9.45 -9.85
C HIS A 66 2.24 10.44 -9.71
N TYR A 67 1.10 9.98 -9.19
CA TYR A 67 -0.07 10.83 -8.97
C TYR A 67 0.24 11.93 -7.95
N LEU A 68 0.90 11.57 -6.84
CA LEU A 68 1.36 12.53 -5.82
C LEU A 68 2.31 13.57 -6.43
N ALA A 69 3.29 13.15 -7.24
CA ALA A 69 4.23 14.06 -7.88
C ALA A 69 3.53 15.03 -8.86
N GLN A 70 2.51 14.56 -9.57
CA GLN A 70 1.80 15.37 -10.56
C GLN A 70 0.80 16.35 -9.92
N HIS A 71 0.08 15.93 -8.89
CA HIS A 71 -1.06 16.69 -8.36
C HIS A 71 -0.84 17.29 -6.97
N GLY A 72 0.16 16.79 -6.22
CA GLY A 72 0.39 17.12 -4.82
C GLY A 72 1.79 17.66 -4.53
N ALA A 73 2.56 18.09 -5.52
CA ALA A 73 3.97 18.50 -5.35
C ALA A 73 4.22 19.56 -4.26
N GLN A 74 3.19 20.35 -3.90
CA GLN A 74 3.25 21.39 -2.85
C GLN A 74 2.38 21.07 -1.63
N GLY A 75 1.73 19.90 -1.61
CA GLY A 75 0.84 19.45 -0.55
C GLY A 75 1.59 19.00 0.71
N PRO A 76 0.92 18.93 1.88
CA PRO A 76 1.51 18.36 3.08
C PRO A 76 2.07 16.94 2.91
N LEU A 77 1.49 16.08 2.06
CA LEU A 77 2.05 14.75 1.79
C LEU A 77 3.43 14.83 1.13
N ALA A 78 3.58 15.66 0.09
CA ALA A 78 4.86 15.83 -0.59
C ALA A 78 5.92 16.48 0.31
N ARG A 79 5.54 17.44 1.17
CA ARG A 79 6.46 18.10 2.11
C ARG A 79 7.05 17.15 3.16
N HIS A 80 6.34 16.08 3.51
CA HIS A 80 6.80 15.06 4.47
C HIS A 80 7.28 13.77 3.79
N LEU A 81 7.38 13.76 2.45
CA LEU A 81 7.80 12.59 1.70
C LEU A 81 9.28 12.29 1.95
N ARG A 82 9.58 11.11 2.49
CA ARG A 82 10.97 10.65 2.70
C ARG A 82 11.58 9.91 1.51
N GLY A 83 10.74 9.24 0.72
CA GLY A 83 11.18 8.40 -0.37
C GLY A 83 10.04 7.63 -0.98
N GLN A 84 10.36 6.72 -1.90
CA GLN A 84 9.39 5.86 -2.56
C GLN A 84 9.76 4.40 -2.30
N LEU A 85 8.75 3.57 -2.09
CA LEU A 85 8.88 2.13 -1.97
C LEU A 85 8.15 1.46 -3.13
N THR A 86 8.66 0.34 -3.60
CA THR A 86 7.89 -0.55 -4.47
C THR A 86 6.77 -1.21 -3.68
N THR A 87 5.66 -1.50 -4.35
CA THR A 87 4.66 -2.43 -3.80
C THR A 87 5.12 -3.89 -3.97
N VAL A 88 4.25 -4.83 -3.65
CA VAL A 88 4.44 -6.27 -3.87
C VAL A 88 3.96 -6.69 -5.25
N PHE A 89 4.37 -7.89 -5.68
CA PHE A 89 3.82 -8.51 -6.88
C PHE A 89 2.92 -9.70 -6.52
N PRO A 90 1.68 -9.77 -7.05
CA PRO A 90 1.03 -8.75 -7.89
C PRO A 90 0.61 -7.49 -7.12
N SER A 91 0.61 -6.33 -7.79
CA SER A 91 0.26 -5.02 -7.21
C SER A 91 -1.25 -4.83 -7.09
N THR A 92 -1.91 -5.72 -6.34
CA THR A 92 -3.36 -5.67 -6.09
C THR A 92 -3.64 -5.31 -4.63
N THR A 93 -4.81 -4.72 -4.36
CA THR A 93 -5.27 -4.41 -3.00
C THR A 93 -5.23 -5.65 -2.11
N ALA A 94 -5.73 -6.80 -2.59
CA ALA A 94 -5.75 -8.03 -1.81
C ALA A 94 -4.35 -8.51 -1.40
N ALA A 95 -3.40 -8.54 -2.34
CA ALA A 95 -2.02 -8.91 -2.06
C ALA A 95 -1.34 -7.89 -1.12
N THR A 96 -1.51 -6.60 -1.39
CA THR A 96 -0.87 -5.52 -0.63
C THR A 96 -1.37 -5.41 0.79
N ILE A 97 -2.70 -5.40 1.02
CA ILE A 97 -3.26 -5.35 2.37
C ILE A 97 -2.83 -6.59 3.16
N THR A 98 -2.87 -7.78 2.54
CA THR A 98 -2.44 -9.01 3.22
C THR A 98 -0.95 -8.95 3.57
N THR A 99 -0.11 -8.37 2.71
CA THR A 99 1.29 -8.06 3.05
C THR A 99 1.39 -7.14 4.26
N LEU A 100 0.62 -6.05 4.28
CA LEU A 100 0.69 -5.05 5.35
C LEU A 100 0.22 -5.58 6.70
N VAL A 101 -0.71 -6.54 6.74
CA VAL A 101 -1.22 -7.15 7.98
C VAL A 101 -0.48 -8.42 8.42
N THR A 102 0.34 -9.01 7.55
CA THR A 102 1.17 -10.19 7.86
C THR A 102 2.66 -9.89 7.92
N ALA A 103 3.11 -8.73 7.44
CA ALA A 103 4.52 -8.40 7.24
C ALA A 103 5.28 -9.45 6.41
N THR A 104 4.62 -10.06 5.42
CA THR A 104 5.22 -11.04 4.50
C THR A 104 4.81 -10.74 3.06
N ALA A 105 5.52 -11.25 2.06
CA ALA A 105 5.13 -11.07 0.66
C ALA A 105 4.07 -12.10 0.21
N PRO A 106 3.45 -11.91 -0.97
CA PRO A 106 2.43 -12.82 -1.49
C PRO A 106 2.82 -14.29 -1.59
N GLN A 107 4.11 -14.58 -1.77
CA GLN A 107 4.62 -15.95 -1.77
C GLN A 107 4.40 -16.67 -0.43
N GLN A 108 4.48 -15.97 0.69
CA GLN A 108 4.30 -16.57 2.02
C GLN A 108 2.85 -16.56 2.48
N HIS A 109 2.12 -15.47 2.26
CA HIS A 109 0.73 -15.36 2.73
C HIS A 109 -0.31 -15.94 1.77
N ALA A 110 0.11 -16.42 0.59
CA ALA A 110 -0.67 -17.08 -0.46
C ALA A 110 -1.78 -16.25 -1.13
N VAL A 111 -2.16 -15.09 -0.58
CA VAL A 111 -3.07 -14.14 -1.24
C VAL A 111 -2.37 -13.41 -2.40
N THR A 112 -2.66 -13.83 -3.63
CA THR A 112 -1.98 -13.34 -4.86
C THR A 112 -2.84 -12.43 -5.73
N GLY A 113 -4.13 -12.29 -5.44
CA GLY A 113 -5.00 -11.43 -6.24
C GLY A 113 -6.37 -11.20 -5.62
N TRP A 114 -7.13 -10.29 -6.24
CA TRP A 114 -8.50 -10.00 -5.82
C TRP A 114 -9.44 -11.20 -6.02
N PHE A 115 -9.26 -11.88 -7.15
CA PHE A 115 -9.96 -13.12 -7.49
C PHE A 115 -8.96 -14.27 -7.51
N MET A 116 -9.21 -15.32 -6.72
CA MET A 116 -8.37 -16.51 -6.68
C MET A 116 -9.25 -17.76 -6.74
N TYR A 117 -8.76 -18.79 -7.42
CA TYR A 117 -9.38 -20.12 -7.34
C TYR A 117 -8.96 -20.78 -6.03
N LEU A 118 -9.93 -21.05 -5.15
CA LEU A 118 -9.71 -21.76 -3.90
C LEU A 118 -10.08 -23.23 -4.12
N ARG A 119 -9.06 -24.09 -4.23
CA ARG A 119 -9.24 -25.51 -4.59
C ARG A 119 -10.14 -26.24 -3.60
N GLU A 120 -9.99 -25.90 -2.32
CA GLU A 120 -10.72 -26.44 -1.19
C GLU A 120 -12.22 -26.12 -1.27
N LEU A 121 -12.57 -24.99 -1.90
CA LEU A 121 -13.95 -24.56 -2.10
C LEU A 121 -14.46 -24.83 -3.53
N GLY A 122 -13.60 -25.33 -4.41
CA GLY A 122 -13.93 -25.63 -5.81
C GLY A 122 -14.43 -24.42 -6.60
N THR A 123 -14.07 -23.19 -6.22
CA THR A 123 -14.62 -21.97 -6.82
C THR A 123 -13.63 -20.82 -6.89
N VAL A 124 -13.89 -19.88 -7.80
CA VAL A 124 -13.19 -18.59 -7.81
C VAL A 124 -13.83 -17.70 -6.74
N ALA A 125 -13.05 -17.22 -5.79
CA ALA A 125 -13.46 -16.36 -4.70
C ALA A 125 -13.00 -14.91 -4.92
N ALA A 126 -13.82 -13.95 -4.49
CA ALA A 126 -13.36 -12.61 -4.16
C ALA A 126 -12.76 -12.65 -2.75
N ILE A 127 -11.45 -12.39 -2.63
CA ILE A 127 -10.70 -12.72 -1.42
C ILE A 127 -11.04 -11.84 -0.22
N LEU A 128 -10.97 -10.51 -0.37
CA LEU A 128 -11.25 -9.59 0.75
C LEU A 128 -12.70 -9.68 1.24
N PRO A 129 -13.73 -9.76 0.36
CA PRO A 129 -15.10 -9.99 0.80
C PRO A 129 -15.37 -11.43 1.26
N PHE A 130 -14.41 -12.35 1.08
CA PHE A 130 -14.48 -13.77 1.38
C PHE A 130 -15.78 -14.44 0.92
N LYS A 131 -16.05 -14.33 -0.39
CA LYS A 131 -17.26 -14.87 -1.02
C LYS A 131 -16.96 -15.41 -2.42
N PRO A 132 -17.82 -16.28 -2.98
CA PRO A 132 -17.74 -16.67 -4.38
C PRO A 132 -17.72 -15.45 -5.31
N ARG A 133 -16.95 -15.49 -6.39
CA ARG A 133 -17.01 -14.49 -7.46
C ARG A 133 -18.40 -14.47 -8.11
N TRP A 134 -19.03 -15.65 -8.22
CA TRP A 134 -20.38 -15.82 -8.68
C TRP A 134 -21.25 -16.42 -7.58
N GLY A 135 -22.31 -15.71 -7.18
CA GLY A 135 -23.12 -16.00 -6.00
C GLY A 135 -23.16 -14.82 -5.03
N SER A 136 -24.08 -14.86 -4.07
CA SER A 136 -24.31 -13.74 -3.14
C SER A 136 -23.75 -13.97 -1.74
N GLU A 137 -23.80 -15.21 -1.24
CA GLU A 137 -23.51 -15.48 0.17
C GLU A 137 -22.00 -15.65 0.41
N PRO A 138 -21.42 -14.90 1.37
CA PRO A 138 -20.08 -15.13 1.90
C PRO A 138 -19.87 -16.53 2.46
N PHE A 139 -18.64 -17.03 2.39
CA PHE A 139 -18.33 -18.40 2.83
C PHE A 139 -18.44 -18.57 4.35
N ASP A 140 -18.20 -17.52 5.13
CA ASP A 140 -18.29 -17.55 6.59
C ASP A 140 -19.71 -17.80 7.10
N LYS A 141 -20.73 -17.32 6.37
CA LYS A 141 -22.12 -17.66 6.64
C LYS A 141 -22.46 -19.13 6.38
N SER A 142 -21.63 -19.83 5.60
CA SER A 142 -21.72 -21.27 5.36
C SER A 142 -20.80 -22.07 6.29
N GLY A 143 -20.28 -21.45 7.36
CA GLY A 143 -19.42 -22.10 8.36
C GLY A 143 -17.95 -22.23 7.95
N VAL A 144 -17.52 -21.62 6.84
CA VAL A 144 -16.12 -21.65 6.41
C VAL A 144 -15.35 -20.54 7.13
N ALA A 145 -14.35 -20.91 7.91
CA ALA A 145 -13.46 -19.99 8.58
C ALA A 145 -12.50 -19.30 7.59
N ALA A 146 -12.28 -17.99 7.75
CA ALA A 146 -11.33 -17.23 6.91
C ALA A 146 -9.88 -17.38 7.40
N GLU A 147 -9.67 -17.98 8.57
CA GLU A 147 -8.38 -18.23 9.20
C GLU A 147 -7.46 -19.11 8.33
N GLY A 148 -8.03 -19.92 7.44
CA GLY A 148 -7.29 -20.72 6.46
C GLY A 148 -6.98 -20.00 5.13
N LEU A 149 -7.52 -18.78 4.92
CA LEU A 149 -7.32 -18.02 3.69
C LEU A 149 -5.89 -17.45 3.57
N ILE A 150 -5.32 -17.06 4.71
CA ILE A 150 -4.03 -16.38 4.79
C ILE A 150 -3.03 -17.37 5.40
N ALA A 151 -2.08 -17.84 4.59
CA ALA A 151 -1.12 -18.87 5.03
C ALA A 151 -0.10 -18.34 6.06
N ALA A 152 0.08 -17.01 6.15
CA ALA A 152 0.97 -16.36 7.11
C ALA A 152 0.19 -15.83 8.33
N PRO A 153 0.77 -15.90 9.54
CA PRO A 153 0.13 -15.38 10.73
C PRO A 153 -0.01 -13.85 10.68
N PRO A 154 -1.08 -13.28 11.27
CA PRO A 154 -1.23 -11.84 11.39
C PRO A 154 -0.12 -11.24 12.26
N LEU A 155 0.25 -9.98 12.00
CA LEU A 155 1.39 -9.35 12.67
C LEU A 155 1.10 -8.86 14.08
N PHE A 156 -0.14 -8.46 14.37
CA PHE A 156 -0.49 -7.78 15.61
C PHE A 156 -0.14 -8.57 16.89
N PRO A 157 -0.31 -9.91 16.97
CA PRO A 157 0.08 -10.67 18.15
C PRO A 157 1.60 -10.68 18.42
N ARG A 158 2.41 -10.28 17.43
CA ARG A 158 3.87 -10.21 17.55
C ARG A 158 4.33 -8.83 18.05
N LEU A 159 3.47 -7.83 18.07
CA LEU A 159 3.82 -6.50 18.54
C LEU A 159 3.70 -6.44 20.07
N THR A 160 4.59 -5.69 20.73
CA THR A 160 4.57 -5.53 22.19
C THR A 160 3.81 -4.28 22.63
N VAL A 161 2.94 -3.75 21.77
CA VAL A 161 2.20 -2.50 21.98
C VAL A 161 0.72 -2.71 21.70
N SER A 162 -0.14 -1.87 22.29
CA SER A 162 -1.56 -1.83 21.92
C SER A 162 -1.69 -1.55 20.43
N SER A 163 -2.46 -2.40 19.75
CA SER A 163 -2.61 -2.35 18.30
C SER A 163 -4.07 -2.10 17.92
N TYR A 164 -4.29 -1.19 16.99
CA TYR A 164 -5.60 -0.82 16.48
C TYR A 164 -5.65 -1.04 14.97
N PHE A 165 -6.71 -1.68 14.49
CA PHE A 165 -6.99 -1.92 13.08
C PHE A 165 -8.22 -1.11 12.67
N LEU A 166 -7.97 0.08 12.15
CA LEU A 166 -8.96 1.08 11.78
C LEU A 166 -9.32 0.96 10.29
N VAL A 167 -10.57 0.61 10.01
CA VAL A 167 -11.10 0.40 8.65
C VAL A 167 -12.50 1.00 8.52
N PRO A 168 -13.03 1.20 7.29
CA PRO A 168 -14.42 1.61 7.11
C PRO A 168 -15.39 0.70 7.88
N GLN A 169 -16.44 1.28 8.48
CA GLN A 169 -17.41 0.57 9.31
C GLN A 169 -17.91 -0.77 8.71
N PRO A 170 -18.23 -0.87 7.41
CA PRO A 170 -18.69 -2.14 6.82
C PRO A 170 -17.64 -3.25 6.78
N LEU A 171 -16.35 -2.92 6.91
CA LEU A 171 -15.23 -3.88 6.81
C LEU A 171 -14.75 -4.37 8.17
N VAL A 172 -15.12 -3.69 9.27
CA VAL A 172 -14.60 -3.93 10.63
C VAL A 172 -14.68 -5.40 11.03
N ASP A 173 -15.85 -6.02 10.85
CA ASP A 173 -16.09 -7.41 11.21
C ASP A 173 -16.29 -8.31 9.99
N SER A 174 -15.73 -7.94 8.83
CA SER A 174 -15.64 -8.85 7.68
C SER A 174 -14.81 -10.09 8.04
N ALA A 175 -15.05 -11.22 7.36
CA ALA A 175 -14.31 -12.46 7.60
C ALA A 175 -12.79 -12.26 7.45
N PHE A 176 -12.38 -11.50 6.43
CA PHE A 176 -10.99 -11.11 6.24
C PHE A 176 -10.45 -10.31 7.42
N SER A 177 -11.14 -9.26 7.87
CA SER A 177 -10.68 -8.43 9.01
C SER A 177 -10.57 -9.22 10.30
N ARG A 178 -11.49 -10.16 10.58
CA ARG A 178 -11.40 -11.02 11.77
C ARG A 178 -10.14 -11.89 11.75
N ALA A 179 -9.79 -12.47 10.60
CA ALA A 179 -8.58 -13.28 10.44
C ALA A 179 -7.30 -12.42 10.43
N ALA A 180 -7.28 -11.36 9.63
CA ALA A 180 -6.10 -10.52 9.37
C ALA A 180 -5.73 -9.62 10.55
N ALA A 181 -6.71 -9.17 11.34
CA ALA A 181 -6.49 -8.24 12.45
C ALA A 181 -6.53 -8.91 13.83
N ARG A 182 -6.45 -10.24 13.90
CA ARG A 182 -6.36 -10.95 15.18
C ARG A 182 -5.16 -10.43 15.99
N GLY A 183 -5.40 -10.04 17.23
CA GLY A 183 -4.39 -9.40 18.12
C GLY A 183 -4.44 -7.88 18.13
N ALA A 184 -5.22 -7.25 17.26
CA ALA A 184 -5.53 -5.81 17.33
C ALA A 184 -6.99 -5.57 17.68
N GLN A 185 -7.27 -4.42 18.29
CA GLN A 185 -8.63 -3.91 18.43
C GLN A 185 -9.10 -3.40 17.07
N ARG A 186 -10.14 -4.04 16.51
CA ARG A 186 -10.78 -3.59 15.27
C ARG A 186 -11.67 -2.39 15.56
N VAL A 187 -11.51 -1.32 14.80
CA VAL A 187 -12.24 -0.06 14.99
C VAL A 187 -12.79 0.38 13.64
N GLY A 188 -14.06 0.81 13.65
CA GLY A 188 -14.73 1.32 12.47
C GLY A 188 -14.76 2.83 12.42
N TYR A 189 -14.75 3.36 11.20
CA TYR A 189 -15.02 4.77 10.96
C TYR A 189 -16.02 4.97 9.82
N GLN A 190 -16.57 6.19 9.74
CA GLN A 190 -17.41 6.65 8.64
C GLN A 190 -16.87 7.97 8.09
N GLY A 191 -16.54 7.97 6.79
CA GLY A 191 -15.99 9.13 6.11
C GLY A 191 -14.64 9.60 6.66
N MET A 192 -14.08 10.62 6.01
CA MET A 192 -12.72 11.09 6.30
C MET A 192 -12.63 11.77 7.67
N GLY A 193 -13.63 12.61 8.00
CA GLY A 193 -13.70 13.30 9.29
C GLY A 193 -13.77 12.32 10.47
N GLY A 194 -14.63 11.29 10.35
CA GLY A 194 -14.72 10.22 11.35
C GLY A 194 -13.41 9.46 11.50
N CYS A 195 -12.74 9.12 10.38
CA CYS A 195 -11.43 8.48 10.41
C CYS A 195 -10.42 9.29 11.24
N CYS A 196 -10.27 10.58 10.98
CA CYS A 196 -9.32 11.43 11.70
C CYS A 196 -9.67 11.61 13.17
N GLN A 197 -10.95 11.82 13.49
CA GLN A 197 -11.41 11.91 14.88
C GLN A 197 -11.11 10.62 15.64
N THR A 198 -11.33 9.46 15.02
CA THR A 198 -10.99 8.17 15.62
C THR A 198 -9.49 8.02 15.84
N VAL A 199 -8.64 8.38 14.86
CA VAL A 199 -7.18 8.35 15.04
C VAL A 199 -6.74 9.22 16.23
N SER A 200 -7.16 10.48 16.26
CA SER A 200 -6.83 11.40 17.36
C SER A 200 -7.35 10.90 18.71
N GLY A 201 -8.57 10.34 18.74
CA GLY A 201 -9.16 9.74 19.93
C GLY A 201 -8.37 8.52 20.43
N LEU A 202 -7.92 7.65 19.54
CA LEU A 202 -7.09 6.48 19.89
C LEU A 202 -5.71 6.89 20.40
N ILE A 203 -5.10 7.92 19.82
CA ILE A 203 -3.84 8.50 20.32
C ILE A 203 -4.05 9.04 21.73
N GLY A 204 -5.08 9.87 21.95
CA GLY A 204 -5.42 10.45 23.25
C GLY A 204 -5.73 9.39 24.31
N ALA A 205 -6.53 8.38 23.97
CA ALA A 205 -6.88 7.28 24.86
C ALA A 205 -5.68 6.37 25.19
N SER A 206 -4.73 6.21 24.26
CA SER A 206 -3.46 5.51 24.54
C SER A 206 -2.61 6.28 25.54
N GLY A 207 -2.72 7.61 25.57
CA GLY A 207 -2.09 8.49 26.54
C GLY A 207 -0.59 8.22 26.64
N ALA A 208 -0.17 7.72 27.81
CA ALA A 208 1.23 7.47 28.06
C ALA A 208 1.80 6.19 27.39
N ASN A 209 0.92 5.31 26.94
CA ASN A 209 1.30 4.00 26.43
C ASN A 209 1.66 4.07 24.95
N ARG A 210 2.60 3.21 24.55
CA ARG A 210 2.94 3.07 23.13
C ARG A 210 1.80 2.36 22.41
N CYS A 211 1.48 2.80 21.19
CA CYS A 211 0.49 2.13 20.35
C CYS A 211 0.91 2.09 18.87
N PHE A 212 0.25 1.20 18.14
CA PHE A 212 0.32 1.07 16.69
C PHE A 212 -1.10 1.12 16.12
N ILE A 213 -1.36 2.06 15.20
CA ILE A 213 -2.67 2.25 14.56
C ILE A 213 -2.49 2.02 13.06
N TYR A 214 -3.05 0.93 12.55
CA TYR A 214 -3.20 0.68 11.12
C TYR A 214 -4.50 1.34 10.64
N VAL A 215 -4.44 2.16 9.60
CA VAL A 215 -5.59 2.85 9.00
C VAL A 215 -5.64 2.50 7.53
N TYR A 216 -6.80 2.05 7.04
CA TYR A 216 -7.02 1.79 5.62
C TYR A 216 -8.09 2.71 5.06
N TRP A 217 -7.76 3.45 3.99
CA TRP A 217 -8.64 4.39 3.29
C TRP A 217 -8.85 3.96 1.83
N PRO A 218 -10.00 3.35 1.47
CA PRO A 218 -10.25 2.81 0.13
C PRO A 218 -10.75 3.83 -0.91
N GLU A 219 -11.25 4.99 -0.50
CA GLU A 219 -12.12 5.80 -1.37
C GLU A 219 -11.39 6.39 -2.60
N PHE A 220 -10.07 6.62 -2.51
CA PHE A 220 -9.28 7.14 -3.63
C PHE A 220 -9.21 6.13 -4.78
N ASP A 221 -8.90 4.86 -4.49
CA ASP A 221 -8.91 3.76 -5.45
C ASP A 221 -10.30 3.53 -6.04
N ALA A 222 -11.32 3.48 -5.18
CA ALA A 222 -12.70 3.26 -5.60
C ALA A 222 -13.19 4.34 -6.57
N LEU A 223 -12.90 5.62 -6.30
CA LEU A 223 -13.23 6.72 -7.21
C LEU A 223 -12.39 6.67 -8.49
N SER A 224 -11.13 6.27 -8.40
CA SER A 224 -10.25 6.11 -9.56
C SER A 224 -10.75 5.03 -10.52
N HIS A 225 -11.24 3.91 -10.00
CA HIS A 225 -11.88 2.87 -10.80
C HIS A 225 -13.20 3.34 -11.44
N LYS A 226 -13.99 4.11 -10.71
CA LYS A 226 -15.32 4.56 -11.18
C LYS A 226 -15.24 5.68 -12.22
N HIS A 227 -14.33 6.63 -12.05
CA HIS A 227 -14.29 7.87 -12.83
C HIS A 227 -13.02 8.03 -13.69
N GLY A 228 -12.02 7.17 -13.49
CA GLY A 228 -10.68 7.35 -14.05
C GLY A 228 -9.82 8.25 -13.16
N ASN A 229 -8.53 7.91 -13.04
CA ASN A 229 -7.59 8.60 -12.17
C ASN A 229 -7.41 10.09 -12.52
N GLY A 230 -7.51 10.49 -13.79
CA GLY A 230 -7.41 11.89 -14.23
C GLY A 230 -8.68 12.73 -14.06
N SER A 231 -9.72 12.21 -13.42
CA SER A 231 -11.01 12.89 -13.30
C SER A 231 -11.03 13.98 -12.24
N ALA A 232 -11.95 14.95 -12.39
CA ALA A 232 -12.15 16.02 -11.41
C ALA A 232 -12.59 15.48 -10.03
N GLN A 233 -13.34 14.38 -10.02
CA GLN A 233 -13.80 13.69 -8.81
C GLN A 233 -12.61 13.12 -8.02
N VAL A 234 -11.67 12.46 -8.69
CA VAL A 234 -10.46 11.91 -8.04
C VAL A 234 -9.53 13.02 -7.57
N LEU A 235 -9.39 14.11 -8.36
CA LEU A 235 -8.64 15.28 -7.93
C LEU A 235 -9.26 15.97 -6.71
N ALA A 236 -10.58 16.08 -6.64
CA ALA A 236 -11.28 16.60 -5.47
C ALA A 236 -11.03 15.74 -4.23
N GLN A 237 -11.17 14.41 -4.35
CA GLN A 237 -10.85 13.46 -3.29
C GLN A 237 -9.40 13.58 -2.82
N PHE A 238 -8.46 13.72 -3.75
CA PHE A 238 -7.04 13.91 -3.42
C PHE A 238 -6.80 15.19 -2.62
N ARG A 239 -7.44 16.30 -3.01
CA ARG A 239 -7.35 17.58 -2.27
C ARG A 239 -7.94 17.47 -0.87
N ASP A 240 -9.01 16.68 -0.71
CA ASP A 240 -9.58 16.39 0.60
C ASP A 240 -8.61 15.57 1.47
N ILE A 241 -7.96 14.55 0.89
CA ILE A 241 -6.90 13.78 1.56
C ILE A 241 -5.76 14.71 2.02
N GLU A 242 -5.23 15.56 1.14
CA GLU A 242 -4.14 16.51 1.49
C GLU A 242 -4.56 17.46 2.62
N ARG A 243 -5.76 18.04 2.55
CA ARG A 243 -6.29 18.93 3.59
C ARG A 243 -6.39 18.21 4.92
N THR A 244 -6.99 17.02 4.92
CA THR A 244 -7.24 16.27 6.14
C THR A 244 -5.96 15.70 6.74
N PHE A 245 -5.00 15.25 5.93
CA PHE A 245 -3.67 14.88 6.41
C PHE A 245 -2.95 16.07 7.06
N GLY A 246 -3.01 17.25 6.45
CA GLY A 246 -2.46 18.47 7.03
C GLY A 246 -3.11 18.84 8.38
N GLN A 247 -4.42 18.65 8.50
CA GLN A 247 -5.13 18.86 9.77
C GLN A 247 -4.68 17.85 10.84
N LEU A 248 -4.62 16.56 10.50
CA LEU A 248 -4.20 15.51 11.42
C LEU A 248 -2.78 15.76 11.96
N LEU A 249 -1.86 16.20 11.10
CA LEU A 249 -0.51 16.59 11.52
C LEU A 249 -0.53 17.75 12.53
N SER A 250 -1.38 18.76 12.27
CA SER A 250 -1.52 19.93 13.15
C SER A 250 -2.11 19.55 14.51
N ASP A 251 -3.13 18.68 14.51
CA ASP A 251 -3.77 18.17 15.73
C ASP A 251 -2.78 17.35 16.57
N CYS A 252 -1.99 16.48 15.91
CA CYS A 252 -0.97 15.68 16.58
C CYS A 252 0.17 16.55 17.16
N ALA A 253 0.56 17.60 16.45
CA ALA A 253 1.57 18.56 16.93
C ALA A 253 1.05 19.36 18.14
N ALA A 254 -0.22 19.76 18.13
CA ALA A 254 -0.84 20.48 19.24
C ALA A 254 -1.06 19.60 20.48
N ALA A 255 -1.32 18.30 20.29
CA ALA A 255 -1.53 17.34 21.37
C ALA A 255 -0.23 16.88 22.06
N ALA A 256 0.95 17.16 21.48
CA ALA A 256 2.24 16.84 22.09
C ALA A 256 2.63 17.94 23.11
N PRO A 257 2.74 17.63 24.42
CA PRO A 257 3.26 18.58 25.40
C PRO A 257 4.79 18.63 25.32
N TRP A 258 5.36 19.05 24.18
CA TRP A 258 6.76 19.47 24.09
C TRP A 258 7.05 20.24 22.80
N SER A 259 7.85 21.30 22.95
CA SER A 259 8.41 22.13 21.90
C SER A 259 9.31 21.33 20.96
N TRP A 260 9.06 21.43 19.64
CA TRP A 260 10.06 21.10 18.62
C TRP A 260 11.39 21.76 19.02
N PRO A 261 12.54 21.06 19.07
CA PRO A 261 13.81 21.75 19.20
C PRO A 261 13.86 22.76 18.06
N SER A 262 14.01 24.05 18.40
CA SER A 262 14.12 25.13 17.42
C SER A 262 15.08 24.68 16.32
N PRO A 263 14.81 25.02 15.04
CA PRO A 263 15.79 24.75 14.00
C PRO A 263 17.12 25.31 14.49
N ILE A 264 18.12 24.43 14.61
CA ILE A 264 19.50 24.84 14.88
C ILE A 264 19.87 25.73 13.68
N THR A 265 19.71 27.04 13.87
CA THR A 265 20.28 28.04 12.98
C THR A 265 21.77 28.05 13.27
N ALA A 266 22.47 27.10 12.66
CA ALA A 266 23.89 27.25 12.44
C ALA A 266 24.06 28.42 11.47
N SER A 267 24.18 29.62 12.02
CA SER A 267 24.73 30.78 11.31
C SER A 267 26.22 30.52 11.08
N SER A 268 26.52 29.74 10.04
CA SER A 268 27.81 29.82 9.39
C SER A 268 27.61 30.68 8.16
N THR A 269 27.96 31.94 8.30
CA THR A 269 28.10 32.89 7.20
C THR A 269 29.20 32.37 6.28
N PRO A 270 28.95 32.02 5.01
CA PRO A 270 30.00 32.02 4.02
C PRO A 270 30.12 33.46 3.53
N ALA A 271 31.22 34.11 3.87
CA ALA A 271 31.62 35.35 3.22
C ALA A 271 31.86 35.06 1.73
N TRP A 272 30.91 35.44 0.88
CA TRP A 272 31.09 35.50 -0.56
C TRP A 272 31.53 36.92 -0.95
N PRO A 273 32.64 37.09 -1.66
CA PRO A 273 32.99 38.39 -2.23
C PRO A 273 32.02 38.76 -3.37
N ARG A 274 31.65 40.05 -3.36
CA ARG A 274 30.74 40.74 -4.29
C ARG A 274 31.48 41.13 -5.62
N PRO A 275 30.77 41.59 -6.66
CA PRO A 275 30.70 40.96 -7.98
C PRO A 275 31.58 41.62 -9.05
N CYS A 276 31.89 40.86 -10.10
CA CYS A 276 32.34 41.42 -11.39
C CYS A 276 31.15 41.57 -12.36
N SER A 277 31.15 42.71 -13.03
CA SER A 277 30.14 43.32 -13.90
C SER A 277 29.98 42.64 -15.26
N SER A 278 28.73 42.25 -15.60
CA SER A 278 27.92 42.44 -16.85
C SER A 278 28.56 42.38 -18.27
N PRO A 279 27.78 42.34 -19.38
CA PRO A 279 26.51 41.65 -19.69
C PRO A 279 26.51 40.98 -21.09
N THR A 280 25.63 40.00 -21.37
CA THR A 280 24.90 39.91 -22.68
C THR A 280 23.83 38.81 -22.70
N ILE A 281 22.60 39.19 -23.06
CA ILE A 281 21.51 38.35 -23.60
C ILE A 281 21.21 38.91 -25.01
N PRO A 282 20.81 38.08 -25.99
CA PRO A 282 19.43 38.22 -26.49
C PRO A 282 18.71 36.88 -26.74
N PRO A 283 17.37 36.93 -26.92
CA PRO A 283 16.45 35.80 -26.79
C PRO A 283 15.99 35.24 -28.14
N SER A 284 15.59 33.97 -28.24
CA SER A 284 14.47 33.62 -29.14
C SER A 284 13.82 32.25 -28.89
N ARG A 285 12.47 32.32 -28.86
CA ARG A 285 11.49 31.35 -29.41
C ARG A 285 11.20 30.06 -28.65
N ARG A 286 10.20 30.21 -27.78
CA ARG A 286 9.03 29.32 -27.62
C ARG A 286 8.73 28.52 -28.90
N ARG A 287 8.71 27.19 -28.81
CA ARG A 287 7.78 26.33 -29.56
C ARG A 287 7.36 25.14 -28.72
N TRP A 288 6.09 25.14 -28.36
CA TRP A 288 5.35 23.91 -28.10
C TRP A 288 5.28 23.09 -29.39
N CYS A 289 5.49 21.78 -29.29
CA CYS A 289 5.01 20.85 -30.30
C CYS A 289 4.61 19.55 -29.60
N CYS A 290 3.33 19.45 -29.22
CA CYS A 290 2.63 18.17 -29.22
C CYS A 290 2.62 17.68 -30.66
N ARG A 291 3.05 16.44 -30.88
CA ARG A 291 2.66 15.68 -32.07
C ARG A 291 2.41 14.23 -31.67
N SER A 292 1.13 13.89 -31.65
CA SER A 292 0.62 12.54 -31.84
C SER A 292 0.73 12.18 -33.32
N ALA A 293 1.23 10.97 -33.61
CA ALA A 293 1.02 10.17 -34.81
C ALA A 293 1.62 8.79 -34.49
N ALA A 294 0.82 7.77 -34.16
CA ALA A 294 0.04 6.92 -35.06
C ALA A 294 0.89 6.07 -36.02
N SER A 295 0.59 4.77 -36.00
CA SER A 295 0.93 3.70 -36.95
C SER A 295 2.40 3.28 -37.06
N HIS A 296 2.69 2.02 -36.73
CA HIS A 296 3.35 1.06 -37.62
C HIS A 296 2.81 -0.35 -37.31
N ALA A 297 2.41 -1.04 -38.38
CA ALA A 297 1.76 -2.34 -38.43
C ALA A 297 2.76 -3.49 -38.19
N PRO A 298 2.29 -4.75 -38.00
CA PRO A 298 3.10 -5.86 -37.49
C PRO A 298 3.96 -6.50 -38.59
N PRO A 299 5.04 -7.22 -38.23
CA PRO A 299 5.74 -8.05 -39.19
C PRO A 299 4.92 -9.30 -39.54
N THR A 300 4.76 -9.48 -40.84
CA THR A 300 4.21 -10.63 -41.55
C THR A 300 5.01 -11.90 -41.26
N ALA A 301 4.34 -12.95 -40.76
CA ALA A 301 4.85 -14.31 -40.77
C ALA A 301 4.17 -15.09 -41.90
N THR A 302 4.99 -15.53 -42.84
CA THR A 302 4.68 -16.35 -44.01
C THR A 302 4.22 -17.76 -43.63
N CYS A 303 3.10 -18.20 -44.21
CA CYS A 303 2.69 -19.59 -44.28
C CYS A 303 3.53 -20.38 -45.31
N GLY A 304 3.85 -21.64 -44.98
CA GLY A 304 4.41 -22.67 -45.86
C GLY A 304 4.25 -24.05 -45.19
N PRO A 305 4.23 -25.17 -45.95
CA PRO A 305 3.05 -26.04 -46.03
C PRO A 305 3.03 -27.29 -45.14
N THR A 306 1.83 -27.88 -45.14
CA THR A 306 1.27 -29.10 -44.55
C THR A 306 2.04 -30.42 -44.71
N GLY A 307 1.95 -31.30 -43.69
CA GLY A 307 2.20 -32.75 -43.73
C GLY A 307 1.95 -33.43 -42.37
N PRO A 308 1.55 -34.72 -42.29
CA PRO A 308 0.23 -35.10 -41.74
C PRO A 308 0.19 -35.68 -40.31
N GLU A 309 -1.06 -35.82 -39.86
CA GLU A 309 -1.63 -36.41 -38.65
C GLU A 309 -0.98 -37.70 -38.12
N THR A 310 -0.95 -37.85 -36.78
CA THR A 310 -1.47 -39.05 -36.11
C THR A 310 -2.01 -38.72 -34.72
N SER A 311 -3.20 -39.24 -34.48
CA SER A 311 -4.01 -39.24 -33.27
C SER A 311 -3.43 -40.11 -32.14
N SER A 312 -3.75 -39.77 -30.87
CA SER A 312 -4.39 -40.73 -29.94
C SER A 312 -4.65 -40.10 -28.57
N THR A 313 -5.93 -40.06 -28.24
CA THR A 313 -6.54 -39.91 -26.92
C THR A 313 -6.04 -40.98 -25.95
N THR A 314 -5.67 -40.63 -24.71
CA THR A 314 -5.91 -41.54 -23.56
C THR A 314 -6.10 -40.76 -22.26
N CYS A 315 -7.34 -40.74 -21.82
CA CYS A 315 -7.77 -40.39 -20.48
C CYS A 315 -7.49 -41.59 -19.56
N ARG A 316 -6.71 -41.43 -18.49
CA ARG A 316 -6.59 -42.42 -17.41
C ARG A 316 -7.11 -41.83 -16.10
N ARG A 317 -8.31 -42.28 -15.72
CA ARG A 317 -8.77 -42.32 -14.33
C ARG A 317 -7.89 -43.30 -13.55
N SER A 318 -7.43 -42.92 -12.37
CA SER A 318 -6.97 -43.86 -11.35
C SER A 318 -7.88 -43.73 -10.12
N SER A 319 -8.51 -44.86 -9.82
CA SER A 319 -9.48 -45.13 -8.77
C SER A 319 -8.93 -45.00 -7.35
N LEU A 320 -9.82 -44.57 -6.46
CA LEU A 320 -9.81 -44.80 -5.02
C LEU A 320 -9.51 -46.27 -4.68
N ARG A 321 -8.63 -46.48 -3.70
CA ARG A 321 -8.64 -47.66 -2.82
C ARG A 321 -8.59 -47.18 -1.38
N SER A 322 -9.62 -47.57 -0.65
CA SER A 322 -9.73 -47.60 0.81
C SER A 322 -8.75 -48.62 1.40
N ALA A 323 -8.15 -48.29 2.53
CA ALA A 323 -7.66 -49.25 3.50
C ALA A 323 -7.68 -48.63 4.91
N SER A 324 -8.47 -49.30 5.77
CA SER A 324 -8.35 -49.43 7.23
C SER A 324 -8.48 -48.19 8.12
#